data_AF-A0A9W7M782-F1
#
_entry.id   AF-A0A9W7M782-F1
#
_cell.length_a   1.000
_cell.length_b   1.000
_cell.length_c   1.000
_cell.angle_alpha   90.00
_cell.angle_beta   90.00
_cell.angle_gamma   90.00
#
_symmetry.space_group_name_H-M   'P 1'
#
loop_
_entity.id
_entity.type
_entity.pdbx_description
1 polymer ?
#
loop_
_entity_poly.entity_id
_entity_poly.type
_entity_poly.pdbx_seq_one_letter_code
_entity_poly.pdbx_strand_id
1 'polypeptide(L)'
;MKLLSWNDRGLGRVAKRRQIHGVFGSNSINMASLQKSKLEEVPSTVVASLWPFDSFNCRFSPSIGASGCILTIWDPLCFVLESVEVSRHFVLLQGSSGT
;
A
#
# COMPACT_ATOMS: atom_id res chain seq x y z
N MET A 1 4.69 -15.83 0.82
CA MET A 1 4.38 -14.39 0.69
C MET A 1 3.58 -14.15 -0.59
N LYS A 2 2.42 -13.50 -0.48
CA LYS A 2 1.56 -13.10 -1.60
C LYS A 2 1.65 -11.59 -1.82
N LEU A 3 2.01 -11.20 -3.04
CA LEU A 3 2.21 -9.81 -3.46
C LEU A 3 1.10 -9.40 -4.42
N LEU A 4 0.55 -8.21 -4.23
CA LEU A 4 -0.45 -7.62 -5.12
C LEU A 4 0.04 -6.26 -5.63
N SER A 5 -0.05 -6.05 -6.94
CA SER A 5 0.10 -4.72 -7.53
C SER A 5 -1.22 -4.32 -8.18
N TRP A 6 -1.77 -3.18 -7.77
CA TRP A 6 -3.06 -2.71 -8.25
C TRP A 6 -2.99 -1.23 -8.64
N ASN A 7 -3.21 -0.96 -9.92
CA ASN A 7 -3.48 0.39 -10.39
C ASN A 7 -4.91 0.84 -9.99
N ASP A 8 -5.02 1.58 -8.90
CA ASP A 8 -6.26 2.11 -8.40
C ASP A 8 -6.42 3.57 -8.84
N ARG A 9 -7.32 3.83 -9.79
CA ARG A 9 -7.60 5.19 -10.30
C ARG A 9 -8.38 6.06 -9.28
N GLY A 10 -8.11 5.92 -7.98
CA GLY A 10 -8.59 6.82 -6.92
C GLY A 10 -9.08 6.12 -5.64
N LEU A 11 -8.39 6.36 -4.52
CA LEU A 11 -8.70 5.81 -3.19
C LEU A 11 -9.74 6.62 -2.38
N GLY A 12 -10.24 7.74 -2.92
CA GLY A 12 -11.10 8.66 -2.16
C GLY A 12 -12.49 8.12 -1.79
N ARG A 13 -13.03 7.16 -2.57
CA ARG A 13 -14.40 6.66 -2.37
C ARG A 13 -14.41 5.51 -1.36
N VAL A 14 -15.22 5.61 -0.29
CA VAL A 14 -15.36 4.57 0.75
C VAL A 14 -15.70 3.20 0.16
N ALA A 15 -16.61 3.13 -0.81
CA ALA A 15 -16.98 1.87 -1.47
C ALA A 15 -15.77 1.19 -2.15
N LYS A 16 -14.86 1.98 -2.73
CA LYS A 16 -13.65 1.46 -3.36
C LYS A 16 -12.70 0.88 -2.33
N ARG A 17 -12.52 1.58 -1.21
CA ARG A 17 -11.68 1.13 -0.09
C ARG A 17 -12.20 -0.20 0.50
N ARG A 18 -13.52 -0.34 0.66
CA ARG A 18 -14.15 -1.61 1.07
C ARG A 18 -13.89 -2.75 0.08
N GLN A 19 -13.93 -2.47 -1.22
CA GLN A 19 -13.59 -3.47 -2.24
C GLN A 19 -12.14 -3.92 -2.10
N ILE A 20 -11.19 -2.98 -1.97
CA ILE A 20 -9.76 -3.27 -1.81
C ILE A 20 -9.53 -4.11 -0.55
N HIS A 21 -10.10 -3.71 0.59
CA HIS A 21 -10.07 -4.46 1.84
C HIS A 21 -10.58 -5.90 1.68
N GLY A 22 -11.71 -6.08 1.00
CA GLY A 22 -12.26 -7.41 0.72
C GLY A 22 -11.32 -8.27 -0.13
N VAL A 23 -10.69 -7.69 -1.16
CA VAL A 23 -9.70 -8.41 -1.99
C VAL A 23 -8.47 -8.79 -1.16
N PHE A 24 -7.93 -7.88 -0.36
CA PHE A 24 -6.75 -8.14 0.46
C PHE A 24 -7.01 -9.28 1.44
N GLY A 25 -8.17 -9.27 2.11
CA GLY A 25 -8.54 -10.27 3.11
C GLY A 25 -8.82 -11.63 2.49
N SER A 26 -9.66 -11.69 1.46
CA SER A 26 -10.06 -12.95 0.80
C SER A 26 -8.89 -13.68 0.12
N ASN A 27 -7.84 -12.95 -0.30
CA ASN A 27 -6.69 -13.54 -0.95
C ASN A 27 -5.49 -13.73 0.00
N SER A 28 -5.59 -13.31 1.26
CA SER A 28 -4.49 -13.34 2.24
C SER A 28 -3.24 -12.63 1.73
N ILE A 29 -3.41 -11.39 1.24
CA ILE A 29 -2.30 -10.60 0.68
C ILE A 29 -1.36 -10.17 1.80
N ASN A 30 -0.05 -10.43 1.64
CA ASN A 30 0.96 -10.05 2.63
C ASN A 30 1.58 -8.68 2.34
N MET A 31 1.59 -8.27 1.08
CA MET A 31 2.06 -6.95 0.66
C MET A 31 1.32 -6.51 -0.60
N ALA A 32 0.92 -5.24 -0.63
CA ALA A 32 0.20 -4.64 -1.73
C ALA A 32 0.81 -3.29 -2.13
N SER A 33 0.95 -3.05 -3.44
CA SER A 33 1.32 -1.76 -4.00
C SER A 33 0.16 -1.19 -4.82
N LEU A 34 -0.32 -0.01 -4.40
CA LEU A 34 -1.43 0.73 -5.01
C LEU A 34 -0.89 1.96 -5.74
N GLN A 35 -1.25 2.12 -7.01
CA GLN A 35 -0.75 3.19 -7.88
C GLN A 35 -1.89 4.06 -8.44
N LYS A 36 -1.58 5.30 -8.82
CA LYS A 36 -2.50 6.27 -9.46
C LYS A 36 -3.64 6.79 -8.58
N SER A 37 -3.42 6.81 -7.27
CA SER A 37 -4.30 7.58 -6.39
C SER A 37 -3.98 9.07 -6.54
N LYS A 38 -5.01 9.91 -6.68
CA LYS A 38 -4.90 11.39 -6.76
C LYS A 38 -4.69 12.05 -5.39
N LEU A 39 -4.21 11.28 -4.41
CA LEU A 39 -4.00 11.79 -3.07
C LEU A 39 -2.59 12.39 -2.99
N GLU A 40 -2.52 13.67 -2.63
CA GLU A 40 -1.26 14.37 -2.31
C GLU A 40 -0.65 13.81 -1.03
N GLU A 41 -1.51 13.46 -0.08
CA GLU A 41 -1.17 12.76 1.15
C GLU A 41 -2.11 11.58 1.36
N VAL A 42 -1.60 10.48 1.93
CA VAL A 42 -2.43 9.33 2.32
C VAL A 42 -2.48 9.28 3.85
N PRO A 43 -3.60 9.71 4.48
CA PRO A 43 -3.77 9.61 5.91
C PRO A 43 -3.67 8.15 6.37
N SER A 44 -3.11 7.93 7.57
CA SER A 44 -3.03 6.59 8.18
C SER A 44 -4.41 5.92 8.29
N THR A 45 -5.48 6.70 8.51
CA THR A 45 -6.87 6.22 8.53
C THR A 45 -7.34 5.68 7.18
N VAL A 46 -6.84 6.23 6.07
CA VAL A 46 -7.10 5.69 4.73
C VAL A 46 -6.37 4.36 4.57
N VAL A 47 -5.10 4.28 4.95
CA VAL A 47 -4.31 3.02 4.90
C VAL A 47 -4.98 1.93 5.74
N ALA A 48 -5.36 2.24 6.97
CA ALA A 48 -6.05 1.32 7.86
C ALA A 48 -7.39 0.83 7.26
N SER A 49 -8.13 1.68 6.55
CA SER A 49 -9.38 1.27 5.90
C SER A 49 -9.20 0.34 4.68
N LEU A 50 -7.97 0.20 4.17
CA LEU A 50 -7.62 -0.70 3.07
C LEU A 50 -7.10 -2.04 3.58
N TRP A 51 -6.45 -2.05 4.73
CA TRP A 51 -5.76 -3.22 5.26
C TRP A 51 -6.67 -4.04 6.17
N PRO A 52 -6.85 -5.35 5.92
CA PRO A 52 -7.82 -6.18 6.64
C PRO A 52 -7.29 -6.81 7.93
N PHE A 53 -6.02 -6.59 8.27
CA PHE A 53 -5.35 -7.20 9.43
C PHE A 53 -4.98 -6.15 10.48
N ASP A 54 -4.72 -6.61 11.71
CA ASP A 54 -4.52 -5.73 12.87
C ASP A 54 -3.24 -4.90 12.79
N SER A 55 -2.21 -5.39 12.09
CA SER A 55 -0.93 -4.72 11.94
C SER A 55 -0.58 -4.49 10.47
N PHE A 56 0.01 -3.33 10.19
CA PHE A 56 0.57 -3.01 8.89
C PHE A 56 1.70 -2.00 9.03
N ASN A 57 2.63 -2.06 8.09
CA ASN A 57 3.52 -0.96 7.77
C ASN A 57 3.23 -0.45 6.36
N CYS A 58 3.55 0.82 6.09
CA CYS A 58 3.39 1.37 4.76
C CYS A 58 4.47 2.40 4.40
N ARG A 59 4.66 2.57 3.09
CA ARG A 59 5.45 3.63 2.47
C ARG A 59 4.70 4.25 1.32
N PHE A 60 4.91 5.54 1.14
CA PHE A 60 4.15 6.37 0.23
C PHE A 60 5.10 7.28 -0.53
N SER A 61 4.94 7.33 -1.86
CA SER A 61 5.51 8.36 -2.71
C SER A 61 4.38 9.32 -3.12
N PRO A 62 4.48 10.63 -2.77
CA PRO A 62 3.45 11.61 -3.03
C PRO A 62 3.21 11.86 -4.52
N SER A 63 1.98 12.24 -4.84
CA SER A 63 1.63 12.72 -6.18
C SER A 63 2.29 14.08 -6.44
N ILE A 64 3.03 14.23 -7.54
CA ILE A 64 3.57 15.52 -7.99
C ILE A 64 3.05 15.79 -9.40
N GLY A 65 2.15 16.78 -9.52
CA GLY A 65 1.48 17.14 -10.77
C GLY A 65 0.53 16.03 -11.25
N ALA A 66 0.68 15.61 -12.51
CA ALA A 66 -0.13 14.53 -13.10
C ALA A 66 0.34 13.11 -12.70
N SER A 67 1.48 13.01 -12.02
CA SER A 67 2.09 11.75 -11.59
C SER A 67 1.36 11.26 -10.35
N GLY A 68 0.45 10.28 -10.49
CA GLY A 68 -0.30 9.75 -9.36
C GLY A 68 0.59 9.07 -8.32
N CYS A 69 0.11 8.96 -7.09
CA CYS A 69 0.91 8.46 -5.99
C CYS A 69 1.20 6.94 -6.07
N ILE A 70 2.19 6.48 -5.29
CA ILE A 70 2.47 5.06 -5.04
C ILE A 70 2.35 4.81 -3.53
N LEU A 71 1.46 3.91 -3.13
CA LEU A 71 1.30 3.46 -1.74
C LEU A 71 1.63 1.97 -1.67
N THR A 72 2.62 1.59 -0.87
CA THR A 72 2.94 0.20 -0.59
C THR A 72 2.62 -0.11 0.87
N ILE A 73 1.82 -1.14 1.13
CA ILE A 73 1.37 -1.60 2.45
C ILE A 73 1.82 -3.06 2.62
N TRP A 74 2.28 -3.45 3.80
CA TRP A 74 2.67 -4.83 4.07
C TRP A 74 2.43 -5.24 5.52
N ASP A 75 2.31 -6.55 5.73
CA ASP A 75 2.31 -7.20 7.03
C ASP A 75 3.76 -7.24 7.58
N PRO A 76 4.05 -6.59 8.72
CA PRO A 76 5.39 -6.59 9.32
C PRO A 76 5.84 -7.98 9.82
N LEU A 77 4.92 -8.92 10.04
CA LEU A 77 5.25 -10.31 10.38
C LEU A 77 5.70 -11.11 9.16
N CYS A 78 5.35 -10.67 7.95
CA CYS A 78 5.75 -11.35 6.71
C CYS A 78 7.00 -10.72 6.08
N PHE A 79 7.23 -9.42 6.29
CA PHE A 79 8.34 -8.68 5.69
C PHE A 79 8.92 -7.67 6.69
N VAL A 80 10.18 -7.90 7.07
CA VAL A 80 10.93 -7.03 7.97
C VAL A 80 11.72 -6.04 7.10
N LEU A 81 11.34 -4.77 7.16
CA LEU A 81 11.97 -3.71 6.39
C LEU A 81 13.36 -3.39 6.97
N GLU A 82 14.40 -3.48 6.14
CA GLU A 82 15.78 -3.14 6.50
C GLU A 82 16.19 -1.78 5.94
N SER A 83 15.81 -1.49 4.69
CA SER A 83 16.04 -0.19 4.07
C SER A 83 14.93 0.19 3.09
N VAL A 84 14.78 1.48 2.88
CA VAL A 84 13.75 2.04 2.00
C VAL A 84 14.31 3.21 1.22
N GLU A 85 14.00 3.25 -0.07
CA GLU A 85 14.17 4.42 -0.91
C GLU A 85 12.83 4.82 -1.51
N VAL A 86 12.40 6.06 -1.24
CA VAL A 86 11.20 6.65 -1.83
C VAL A 86 11.65 7.70 -2.83
N SER A 87 11.35 7.46 -4.09
CA SER A 87 11.57 8.41 -5.17
C SER A 87 10.25 8.78 -5.83
N ARG A 88 10.28 9.76 -6.73
CA ARG A 88 9.09 10.27 -7.44
C ARG A 88 8.35 9.17 -8.21
N HIS A 89 9.07 8.20 -8.75
CA HIS A 89 8.51 7.20 -9.66
C HIS A 89 8.56 5.78 -9.12
N PHE A 90 9.15 5.57 -7.95
CA PHE A 90 9.26 4.24 -7.36
C PHE A 90 9.34 4.30 -5.84
N VAL A 91 8.96 3.18 -5.23
CA VAL A 91 9.23 2.86 -3.83
C VAL A 91 10.02 1.56 -3.84
N LEU A 92 11.25 1.61 -3.35
CA LEU A 92 12.12 0.44 -3.17
C LEU A 92 12.08 0.06 -1.69
N LEU A 93 11.67 -1.18 -1.42
CA LEU A 93 11.72 -1.78 -0.10
C LEU A 93 12.73 -2.92 -0.15
N GLN A 94 13.75 -2.86 0.70
CA GLN A 94 14.67 -3.97 0.92
C GLN A 94 14.46 -4.51 2.33
N GLY A 95 14.45 -5.82 2.45
CA GLY A 95 14.20 -6.48 3.70
C GLY A 95 14.23 -7.99 3.57
N SER A 96 14.01 -8.64 4.70
CA SER A 96 14.00 -10.09 4.87
C SER A 96 12.58 -10.60 5.13
N SER A 97 12.38 -11.90 4.92
CA SER A 97 11.16 -12.55 5.37
C SER A 97 11.06 -12.46 6.88
N GLY A 98 9.87 -12.17 7.40
CA GLY A 98 9.61 -12.37 8.82
C GLY A 98 9.65 -13.84 9.20
N THR A 99 9.93 -14.10 10.47
CA THR A 99 10.04 -15.42 11.10
C THR A 99 8.70 -16.07 11.38
#